data_AF-A0A376ZEJ6-F1
#
_entry.id   AF-A0A376ZEJ6-F1
#
_cell.length_a   1.000
_cell.length_b   1.000
_cell.length_c   1.000
_cell.angle_alpha   90.00
_cell.angle_beta   90.00
_cell.angle_gamma   90.00
#
_symmetry.space_group_name_H-M   'P 1'
#
loop_
_entity.id
_entity.type
_entity.pdbx_description
1 polymer ?
#
loop_
_entity_poly.entity_id
_entity_poly.type
_entity_poly.pdbx_seq_one_letter_code
_entity_poly.pdbx_strand_id
1 'polypeptide(L)'
;MRENGVPSVFYPDLYGAHYEDVGGDGQTYPIDMPIIEQLDELILARQRFAHGVQTLFFDHPNCIAFSRSGTDEYPGCVVVMSNGDDGEKTINLGENYGNKTWRDFLGNRQESVVTDENGEATFFCNGGSVSVWVIEEVI
;
A
#
# COMPACT_ATOMS: atom_id res chain seq x y z
N MET A 1 3.62 -4.17 4.52
CA MET A 1 2.17 -4.50 4.52
C MET A 1 1.87 -6.01 4.56
N ARG A 2 2.73 -6.89 4.01
CA ARG A 2 2.50 -8.34 4.08
C ARG A 2 2.50 -8.87 5.52
N GLU A 3 1.70 -9.92 5.75
CA GLU A 3 1.63 -10.66 7.01
C GLU A 3 2.97 -11.33 7.33
N ASN A 4 3.53 -12.06 6.37
CA ASN A 4 4.79 -12.75 6.54
C ASN A 4 5.99 -11.81 6.32
N GLY A 5 6.96 -11.87 7.24
CA GLY A 5 8.23 -11.17 7.16
C GLY A 5 8.32 -9.91 8.03
N VAL A 6 9.54 -9.64 8.49
CA VAL A 6 9.88 -8.41 9.22
C VAL A 6 10.51 -7.45 8.21
N PRO A 7 9.86 -6.33 7.85
CA PRO A 7 10.45 -5.39 6.91
C PRO A 7 11.68 -4.73 7.53
N SER A 8 12.72 -4.54 6.71
CA SER A 8 13.90 -3.76 7.06
C SER A 8 13.97 -2.59 6.09
N VAL A 9 13.82 -1.37 6.60
CA VAL A 9 13.86 -0.15 5.79
C VAL A 9 15.32 0.23 5.57
N PHE A 10 15.67 0.55 4.32
CA PHE A 10 17.00 1.03 4.00
C PHE A 10 17.06 2.54 4.26
N TYR A 11 18.04 2.99 5.06
CA TYR A 11 18.11 4.36 5.55
C TYR A 11 18.11 5.43 4.43
N PRO A 12 18.90 5.27 3.34
CA PRO A 12 18.86 6.22 2.23
C PRO A 12 17.52 6.31 1.51
N ASP A 13 16.71 5.25 1.49
CA ASP A 13 15.37 5.32 0.87
C ASP A 13 14.44 6.26 1.65
N LEU A 14 14.66 6.43 2.96
CA LEU A 14 13.83 7.28 3.82
C LEU A 14 14.38 8.70 3.97
N TYR A 15 15.71 8.86 4.05
CA TYR A 15 16.35 10.15 4.34
C TYR A 15 17.21 10.70 3.19
N GLY A 16 17.37 9.93 2.12
CA GLY A 16 18.30 10.22 1.04
C GLY A 16 19.76 9.98 1.44
N ALA A 17 20.65 10.04 0.46
CA ALA A 17 22.08 10.07 0.69
C ALA A 17 22.79 10.82 -0.44
N HIS A 18 23.86 11.53 -0.09
CA HIS A 18 24.75 12.18 -1.04
C HIS A 18 26.20 11.96 -0.61
N TYR A 19 27.01 11.32 -1.46
CA TYR A 19 28.40 10.98 -1.18
C TYR A 19 29.22 10.80 -2.46
N GLU A 20 30.54 10.64 -2.34
CA GLU A 20 31.41 10.30 -3.48
C GLU A 20 31.93 8.86 -3.33
N ASP A 21 32.04 8.13 -4.44
CA ASP A 21 32.60 6.78 -4.46
C ASP A 21 33.51 6.56 -5.69
N VAL A 22 34.44 5.60 -5.59
CA VAL A 22 35.36 5.25 -6.66
C VAL A 22 34.79 4.11 -7.48
N GLY A 23 34.54 4.36 -8.77
CA GLY A 23 34.06 3.36 -9.71
C GLY A 23 35.11 2.28 -10.02
N GLY A 24 34.66 1.22 -10.71
CA GLY A 24 35.56 0.13 -11.12
C GLY A 24 36.69 0.54 -12.10
N ASP A 25 36.63 1.76 -12.62
CA ASP A 25 37.62 2.41 -13.48
C ASP A 25 38.63 3.29 -12.72
N GLY A 26 38.52 3.36 -11.39
CA GLY A 26 39.36 4.19 -10.53
C GLY A 26 39.01 5.68 -10.54
N GLN A 27 37.91 6.09 -11.18
CA GLN A 27 37.43 7.47 -11.16
C GLN A 27 36.45 7.71 -10.00
N THR A 28 36.42 8.93 -9.48
CA THR A 28 35.48 9.33 -8.41
C THR A 28 34.19 9.87 -9.02
N TYR A 29 33.04 9.39 -8.51
CA TYR A 29 31.72 9.79 -8.95
C TYR A 29 30.88 10.31 -7.79
N PRO A 30 30.12 11.40 -7.98
CA PRO A 30 29.07 11.77 -7.04
C PRO A 30 27.93 10.76 -7.15
N ILE A 31 27.52 10.23 -6.01
CA ILE A 31 26.36 9.36 -5.86
C ILE A 31 25.26 10.14 -5.16
N ASP A 32 24.12 10.20 -5.82
CA ASP A 32 22.91 10.83 -5.30
C ASP A 32 21.81 9.77 -5.19
N MET A 33 21.29 9.62 -3.99
CA MET A 33 20.18 8.70 -3.68
C MET A 33 19.02 9.54 -3.16
N PRO A 34 18.02 9.85 -3.99
CA PRO A 34 16.85 10.58 -3.54
C PRO A 34 16.01 9.73 -2.59
N ILE A 35 15.19 10.39 -1.79
CA ILE A 35 14.17 9.71 -0.97
C ILE A 35 13.17 9.00 -1.88
N ILE A 36 12.59 7.91 -1.38
CA ILE A 36 11.41 7.30 -1.95
C ILE A 36 10.19 8.06 -1.40
N GLU A 37 9.44 8.71 -2.29
CA GLU A 37 8.22 9.42 -1.92
C GLU A 37 7.22 8.47 -1.25
N GLN A 38 6.50 8.98 -0.23
CA GLN A 38 5.45 8.27 0.53
C GLN A 38 5.91 7.03 1.32
N LEU A 39 7.22 6.77 1.44
CA LEU A 39 7.73 5.63 2.20
C LEU A 39 7.39 5.75 3.70
N ASP A 40 7.47 6.96 4.26
CA ASP A 40 7.07 7.27 5.63
C ASP A 40 5.57 7.03 5.86
N GLU A 41 4.72 7.45 4.92
CA GLU A 41 3.28 7.19 4.94
C GLU A 41 2.97 5.69 4.88
N LEU A 42 3.70 4.93 4.05
CA LEU A 42 3.57 3.46 4.01
C LEU A 42 4.01 2.78 5.32
N ILE A 43 5.02 3.32 6.00
CA ILE A 43 5.45 2.83 7.33
C ILE A 43 4.31 3.07 8.33
N LEU A 44 3.72 4.27 8.35
CA LEU A 44 2.58 4.61 9.19
C LEU A 44 1.35 3.72 8.89
N ALA A 45 1.05 3.52 7.60
CA ALA A 45 -0.04 2.67 7.16
C ALA A 45 0.15 1.23 7.65
N ARG A 46 1.38 0.70 7.61
CA ARG A 46 1.69 -0.63 8.15
C ARG A 46 1.43 -0.69 9.64
N GLN A 47 1.88 0.29 10.39
CA GLN A 47 1.72 0.31 11.84
C GLN A 47 0.24 0.34 12.25
N ARG A 48 -0.58 1.07 11.50
CA ARG A 48 -1.99 1.31 11.85
C ARG A 48 -2.96 0.28 11.31
N PHE A 49 -2.77 -0.21 10.08
CA PHE A 49 -3.82 -0.91 9.33
C PHE A 49 -3.41 -2.32 8.84
N ALA A 50 -2.14 -2.70 8.95
CA ALA A 50 -1.68 -4.00 8.46
C ALA A 50 -1.80 -5.11 9.53
N HIS A 51 -3.02 -5.30 10.05
CA HIS A 51 -3.34 -6.24 11.13
C HIS A 51 -4.27 -7.37 10.67
N GLY A 52 -4.24 -8.51 11.37
CA GLY A 52 -5.10 -9.66 11.04
C GLY A 52 -4.63 -10.50 9.86
N VAL A 53 -5.49 -11.44 9.45
CA VAL A 53 -5.24 -12.42 8.39
C VAL A 53 -5.11 -11.71 7.04
N GLN A 54 -4.21 -12.20 6.20
CA GLN A 54 -4.08 -11.71 4.83
C GLN A 54 -4.80 -12.58 3.80
N THR A 55 -5.51 -11.95 2.87
CA THR A 55 -6.09 -12.62 1.68
C THR A 55 -5.49 -12.02 0.41
N LEU A 56 -5.14 -12.86 -0.56
CA LEU A 56 -4.46 -12.46 -1.81
C LEU A 56 -5.42 -12.53 -3.02
N PHE A 57 -5.33 -11.54 -3.91
CA PHE A 57 -6.11 -11.44 -5.14
C PHE A 57 -5.17 -11.27 -6.34
N PHE A 58 -4.75 -12.41 -6.92
CA PHE A 58 -3.75 -12.50 -8.01
C PHE A 58 -4.35 -13.07 -9.29
N ASP A 59 -5.38 -12.39 -9.81
CA ASP A 59 -6.15 -12.74 -10.99
C ASP A 59 -5.75 -11.94 -12.25
N HIS A 60 -4.86 -10.95 -12.12
CA HIS A 60 -4.34 -10.18 -13.25
C HIS A 60 -2.81 -9.99 -13.15
N PRO A 61 -2.04 -10.15 -14.25
CA PRO A 61 -0.57 -10.10 -14.21
C PRO A 61 -0.02 -8.72 -13.82
N ASN A 62 -0.75 -7.64 -14.15
CA ASN A 62 -0.29 -6.28 -13.90
C ASN A 62 -1.07 -5.54 -12.79
N CYS A 63 -2.09 -6.18 -12.20
CA CYS A 63 -2.90 -5.57 -11.15
C CYS A 63 -3.21 -6.62 -10.09
N ILE A 64 -2.70 -6.40 -8.89
CA ILE A 64 -2.86 -7.32 -7.77
C ILE A 64 -3.42 -6.58 -6.57
N ALA A 65 -4.09 -7.32 -5.70
CA ALA A 65 -4.47 -6.80 -4.39
C ALA A 65 -4.24 -7.82 -3.28
N PHE A 66 -4.23 -7.31 -2.06
CA PHE A 66 -4.39 -8.12 -0.87
C PHE A 66 -5.14 -7.33 0.18
N SER A 67 -5.92 -8.03 1.01
CA SER A 67 -6.55 -7.46 2.18
C SER A 67 -5.84 -7.91 3.45
N ARG A 68 -5.96 -7.11 4.51
CA ARG A 68 -5.64 -7.46 5.89
C ARG A 68 -6.95 -7.32 6.67
N SER A 69 -7.36 -8.38 7.37
CA SER A 69 -8.69 -8.48 7.97
C SER A 69 -8.92 -7.59 9.18
N GLY A 70 -7.88 -6.94 9.71
CA GLY A 70 -7.94 -6.34 11.05
C GLY A 70 -8.07 -7.39 12.14
N THR A 71 -8.17 -6.91 13.38
CA THR A 71 -8.46 -7.66 14.59
C THR A 71 -9.57 -6.97 15.37
N ASP A 72 -9.96 -7.50 16.53
CA ASP A 72 -10.93 -6.85 17.42
C ASP A 72 -10.46 -5.45 17.91
N GLU A 73 -9.14 -5.22 17.94
CA GLU A 73 -8.53 -3.99 18.47
C GLU A 73 -8.00 -3.06 17.38
N TYR A 74 -7.55 -3.60 16.24
CA TYR A 74 -6.86 -2.82 15.22
C TYR A 74 -7.49 -3.01 13.83
N PRO A 75 -7.68 -1.94 13.06
CA PRO A 75 -8.29 -2.02 11.74
C PRO A 75 -7.41 -2.74 10.72
N GLY A 76 -8.08 -3.24 9.67
CA GLY A 76 -7.46 -3.80 8.48
C GLY A 76 -7.27 -2.79 7.36
N CYS A 77 -6.88 -3.28 6.18
CA CYS A 77 -6.77 -2.48 4.95
C CYS A 77 -6.98 -3.34 3.70
N VAL A 78 -7.28 -2.69 2.58
CA VAL A 78 -7.16 -3.27 1.23
C VAL A 78 -6.04 -2.54 0.49
N VAL A 79 -5.08 -3.28 -0.05
CA VAL A 79 -4.00 -2.72 -0.84
C VAL A 79 -4.17 -3.17 -2.28
N VAL A 80 -4.23 -2.21 -3.21
CA VAL A 80 -4.27 -2.46 -4.66
C VAL A 80 -3.00 -1.87 -5.27
N MET A 81 -2.37 -2.62 -6.17
CA MET A 81 -1.16 -2.19 -6.86
C MET A 81 -1.29 -2.50 -8.35
N SER A 82 -0.94 -1.53 -9.19
CA SER A 82 -0.84 -1.74 -10.64
C SER A 82 0.53 -1.31 -11.14
N ASN A 83 1.17 -2.16 -11.95
CA ASN A 83 2.39 -1.83 -12.69
C ASN A 83 2.14 -1.58 -14.19
N GLY A 84 0.88 -1.59 -14.61
CA GLY A 84 0.44 -1.21 -15.96
C GLY A 84 -0.44 0.04 -15.91
N ASP A 85 -1.57 -0.01 -16.62
CA ASP A 85 -2.60 1.03 -16.57
C ASP A 85 -3.34 1.07 -15.22
N ASP A 86 -4.31 1.97 -15.07
CA ASP A 86 -5.21 2.01 -13.91
C ASP A 86 -5.77 0.62 -13.61
N GLY A 87 -5.74 0.26 -12.33
CA GLY A 87 -6.11 -1.05 -11.84
C GLY A 87 -7.32 -0.99 -10.91
N GLU A 88 -8.16 -2.01 -10.96
CA GLU A 88 -9.26 -2.19 -10.02
C GLU A 88 -9.36 -3.64 -9.54
N LYS A 89 -9.93 -3.82 -8.36
CA LYS A 89 -10.27 -5.13 -7.79
C LYS A 89 -11.61 -5.08 -7.07
N THR A 90 -12.55 -5.89 -7.52
CA THR A 90 -13.76 -6.18 -6.76
C THR A 90 -13.44 -7.21 -5.69
N ILE A 91 -13.60 -6.83 -4.43
CA ILE A 91 -13.21 -7.63 -3.27
C ILE A 91 -14.39 -7.69 -2.31
N ASN A 92 -14.77 -8.92 -1.93
CA ASN A 92 -15.69 -9.18 -0.85
C ASN A 92 -14.91 -9.38 0.46
N LEU A 93 -15.10 -8.47 1.41
CA LEU A 93 -14.44 -8.48 2.72
C LEU A 93 -15.30 -9.17 3.81
N GLY A 94 -16.53 -9.54 3.49
CA GLY A 94 -17.52 -10.11 4.40
C GLY A 94 -18.39 -9.06 5.10
N GLU A 95 -19.54 -9.51 5.62
CA GLU A 95 -20.62 -8.66 6.17
C GLU A 95 -20.17 -7.70 7.29
N ASN A 96 -19.10 -8.03 8.03
CA ASN A 96 -18.53 -7.14 9.05
C ASN A 96 -17.99 -5.82 8.46
N TYR A 97 -17.71 -5.81 7.16
CA TYR A 97 -17.27 -4.66 6.39
C TYR A 97 -18.40 -4.07 5.54
N GLY A 98 -19.66 -4.44 5.80
CA GLY A 98 -20.80 -3.93 5.05
C GLY A 98 -21.09 -2.45 5.31
N ASN A 99 -21.50 -1.73 4.27
CA ASN A 99 -21.86 -0.30 4.32
C ASN A 99 -20.75 0.60 4.92
N LYS A 100 -19.48 0.27 4.66
CA LYS A 100 -18.32 1.04 5.12
C LYS A 100 -17.79 1.94 4.02
N THR A 101 -17.41 3.16 4.41
CA THR A 101 -16.73 4.11 3.51
C THR A 101 -15.22 3.97 3.68
N TRP A 102 -14.52 3.91 2.56
CA TRP A 102 -13.08 3.69 2.46
C TRP A 102 -12.41 4.84 1.72
N ARG A 103 -11.19 5.19 2.13
CA ARG A 103 -10.33 6.16 1.43
C ARG A 103 -8.92 5.62 1.26
N ASP A 104 -8.24 6.10 0.23
CA ASP A 104 -6.82 5.84 0.02
C ASP A 104 -5.98 6.66 1.01
N PHE A 105 -5.33 5.97 1.94
CA PHE A 105 -4.50 6.58 2.98
C PHE A 105 -3.29 7.32 2.40
N LEU A 106 -2.78 6.90 1.24
CA LEU A 106 -1.65 7.55 0.56
C LEU A 106 -2.08 8.78 -0.24
N GLY A 107 -3.39 9.02 -0.38
CA GLY A 107 -3.91 10.15 -1.16
C GLY A 107 -3.69 10.06 -2.67
N ASN A 108 -3.22 8.93 -3.19
CA ASN A 108 -3.04 8.73 -4.64
C ASN A 108 -4.39 8.71 -5.38
N ARG A 109 -5.45 8.26 -4.69
CA ARG A 109 -6.85 8.37 -5.11
C ARG A 109 -7.62 9.32 -4.18
N GLN A 110 -8.53 10.10 -4.73
CA GLN A 110 -9.26 11.17 -4.00
C GLN A 110 -10.72 10.80 -3.73
N GLU A 111 -11.26 9.86 -4.49
CA GLU A 111 -12.60 9.34 -4.29
C GLU A 111 -12.70 8.44 -3.05
N SER A 112 -13.95 8.25 -2.60
CA SER A 112 -14.29 7.27 -1.57
C SER A 112 -14.91 6.04 -2.21
N VAL A 113 -14.61 4.86 -1.67
CA VAL A 113 -15.25 3.59 -2.03
C VAL A 113 -16.23 3.21 -0.92
N VAL A 114 -17.43 2.76 -1.27
CA VAL A 114 -18.42 2.29 -0.29
C VAL A 114 -18.73 0.82 -0.56
N THR A 115 -18.58 -0.01 0.46
CA THR A 115 -18.99 -1.42 0.40
C THR A 115 -20.50 -1.57 0.49
N ASP A 116 -21.03 -2.58 -0.19
CA ASP A 116 -22.43 -2.98 -0.07
C ASP A 116 -22.71 -3.62 1.31
N GLU A 117 -23.93 -4.11 1.53
CA GLU A 117 -24.30 -4.76 2.79
C GLU A 117 -23.52 -6.05 3.11
N ASN A 118 -22.95 -6.69 2.10
CA ASN A 118 -22.17 -7.92 2.22
C ASN A 118 -20.66 -7.66 2.35
N GLY A 119 -20.24 -6.39 2.34
CA GLY A 119 -18.83 -6.00 2.41
C GLY A 119 -18.10 -6.09 1.08
N GLU A 120 -18.81 -6.07 -0.06
CA GLU A 120 -18.23 -6.07 -1.40
C GLU A 120 -18.12 -4.65 -1.97
N ALA A 121 -16.96 -4.34 -2.57
CA ALA A 121 -16.76 -3.13 -3.35
C ALA A 121 -15.66 -3.31 -4.40
N THR A 122 -15.63 -2.40 -5.37
CA THR A 122 -14.50 -2.24 -6.28
C THR A 122 -13.54 -1.20 -5.73
N PHE A 123 -12.28 -1.60 -5.51
CA PHE A 123 -11.19 -0.75 -5.05
C PHE A 123 -10.26 -0.43 -6.20
N PHE A 124 -9.75 0.80 -6.25
CA PHE A 124 -9.03 1.34 -7.42
C PHE A 124 -7.56 1.66 -7.09
N CYS A 125 -6.74 1.78 -8.13
CA CYS A 125 -5.36 2.23 -8.06
C CYS A 125 -4.98 2.88 -9.39
N ASN A 126 -4.22 3.98 -9.36
CA ASN A 126 -3.65 4.54 -10.59
C ASN A 126 -2.63 3.56 -11.21
N GLY A 127 -2.38 3.68 -12.51
CA GLY A 127 -1.30 2.96 -13.18
C GLY A 127 0.07 3.30 -12.61
N GLY A 128 0.95 2.29 -12.49
CA GLY A 128 2.29 2.45 -11.92
C GLY A 128 2.31 2.88 -10.44
N SER A 129 1.23 2.62 -9.69
CA SER A 129 1.01 3.13 -8.34
C SER A 129 0.60 2.04 -7.35
N VAL A 130 0.45 2.45 -6.09
CA VAL A 130 -0.21 1.72 -5.02
C VAL A 130 -1.28 2.59 -4.37
N SER A 131 -2.39 1.97 -3.97
CA SER A 131 -3.41 2.56 -3.11
C SER A 131 -3.64 1.69 -1.88
N VAL A 132 -3.73 2.32 -0.72
CA VAL A 132 -3.96 1.67 0.58
C VAL A 132 -5.30 2.14 1.10
N TRP A 133 -6.35 1.39 0.80
CA TRP A 133 -7.71 1.66 1.22
C TRP A 133 -7.91 1.27 2.69
N VAL A 134 -8.37 2.24 3.48
CA VAL A 134 -8.69 2.07 4.90
C VAL A 134 -10.08 2.64 5.17
N ILE A 135 -10.76 2.14 6.21
CA ILE A 135 -12.06 2.66 6.61
C ILE A 135 -11.89 4.12 7.05
N GLU A 136 -12.73 5.01 6.54
CA GLU A 136 -12.65 6.45 6.77
C GLU A 136 -12.73 6.82 8.27
N GLU A 137 -13.54 6.10 9.04
CA GLU A 137 -13.78 6.33 10.47
C GLU A 137 -12.52 6.17 11.35
N VAL A 138 -11.47 5.51 10.84
CA VAL A 138 -10.25 5.17 11.60
C VAL A 138 -8.99 5.86 11.07
N ILE A 139 -9.13 6.82 10.15
CA ILE A 139 -8.02 7.64 9.61
C ILE A 139 -7.52 8.64 10.65
#